data_AF-A0A257NCF8-F1
#
_entry.id   AF-A0A257NCF8-F1
#
_cell.length_a   1.000
_cell.length_b   1.000
_cell.length_c   1.000
_cell.angle_alpha   90.00
_cell.angle_beta   90.00
_cell.angle_gamma   90.00
#
_symmetry.space_group_name_H-M   'P 1'
#
loop_
_entity.id
_entity.type
_entity.pdbx_description
1 polymer ?
#
loop_
_entity_poly.entity_id
_entity_poly.type
_entity_poly.pdbx_seq_one_letter_code
_entity_poly.pdbx_strand_id
1 'polypeptide(L)'
;MTTMMNTQAALHFRRIGILTIFAVYCVILMGGIVRASGAGMGCPDWPTCFGQWIPPTEESQLPANYHEIYAERGYENTQFNPVKTWTEYTNRLVGVTIGFLIFLTAWSSRIYIKTDKTIFYLSVGSFFLVGFQGWLGSAT
;
A
#
# COMPACT_ATOMS: atom_id res chain seq x y z
N MET A 1 -31.07 27.99 -0.73
CA MET A 1 -31.26 26.59 -0.29
C MET A 1 -29.89 26.02 0.06
N THR A 2 -29.34 26.44 1.20
CA THR A 2 -28.10 25.91 1.77
C THR A 2 -28.43 24.51 2.29
N THR A 3 -27.93 23.48 1.61
CA THR A 3 -27.96 22.11 2.13
C THR A 3 -27.33 22.13 3.51
N MET A 4 -28.14 21.94 4.55
CA MET A 4 -27.67 21.76 5.93
C MET A 4 -26.81 20.50 5.96
N MET A 5 -25.51 20.68 5.79
CA MET A 5 -24.55 19.60 5.85
C MET A 5 -24.56 19.05 7.29
N ASN A 6 -24.77 17.74 7.42
CA ASN A 6 -24.84 17.10 8.73
C ASN A 6 -23.48 17.24 9.45
N THR A 7 -23.45 18.03 10.52
CA THR A 7 -22.23 18.32 11.32
C THR A 7 -21.55 17.05 11.83
N GLN A 8 -22.31 16.02 12.20
CA GLN A 8 -21.77 14.73 12.63
C GLN A 8 -21.04 14.02 11.48
N ALA A 9 -21.62 14.03 10.27
CA ALA A 9 -21.01 13.42 9.09
C ALA A 9 -19.73 14.14 8.67
N ALA A 10 -19.72 15.48 8.74
CA ALA A 10 -18.54 16.29 8.45
C ALA A 10 -17.40 16.04 9.46
N LEU A 11 -17.73 15.89 10.76
CA LEU A 11 -16.74 15.54 11.79
C LEU A 11 -16.14 14.15 11.58
N HIS A 12 -16.97 13.15 11.21
CA HIS A 12 -16.49 11.81 10.86
C HIS A 12 -15.56 11.84 9.64
N PHE A 13 -15.94 12.53 8.56
CA PHE A 13 -15.09 12.70 7.39
C PHE A 13 -13.73 13.32 7.76
N ARG A 14 -13.74 14.39 8.58
CA ARG A 14 -12.50 15.04 9.03
C ARG A 14 -11.61 14.10 9.84
N ARG A 15 -12.18 13.30 10.74
CA ARG A 15 -11.43 12.32 11.54
C ARG A 15 -10.80 11.24 10.67
N ILE A 16 -11.58 10.67 9.74
CA ILE A 16 -11.10 9.65 8.80
C ILE A 16 -10.01 10.25 7.90
N GLY A 17 -10.19 11.47 7.40
CA GLY A 17 -9.20 12.16 6.58
C GLY A 17 -7.89 12.40 7.32
N ILE A 18 -7.92 12.89 8.56
CA ILE A 18 -6.72 13.07 9.40
C ILE A 18 -6.00 11.74 9.64
N LEU A 19 -6.76 10.69 9.98
CA LEU A 19 -6.21 9.35 10.18
C LEU A 19 -5.55 8.83 8.89
N THR A 20 -6.18 9.06 7.75
CA THR A 20 -5.67 8.65 6.42
C THR A 20 -4.38 9.36 6.08
N ILE A 21 -4.32 10.68 6.27
CA ILE A 21 -3.11 11.47 6.04
C ILE A 21 -1.97 10.96 6.91
N PHE A 22 -2.22 10.78 8.22
CA PHE A 22 -1.23 10.25 9.14
C PHE A 22 -0.72 8.87 8.71
N ALA A 23 -1.63 7.94 8.39
CA ALA A 23 -1.29 6.60 7.97
C ALA A 23 -0.48 6.59 6.66
N VAL A 24 -0.83 7.43 5.69
CA VAL A 24 -0.08 7.61 4.43
C VAL A 24 1.35 8.07 4.71
N TYR A 25 1.56 9.05 5.60
CA TYR A 25 2.90 9.45 5.97
C TYR A 25 3.71 8.32 6.63
N CYS A 26 3.08 7.54 7.52
CA CYS A 26 3.75 6.38 8.13
C CYS A 26 4.21 5.35 7.10
N VAL A 27 3.37 5.00 6.11
CA VAL A 27 3.78 4.02 5.08
C VAL A 27 4.79 4.57 4.10
N ILE A 28 4.78 5.88 3.81
CA ILE A 28 5.84 6.52 3.01
C ILE A 28 7.19 6.39 3.73
N LEU A 29 7.24 6.63 5.04
CA LEU A 29 8.45 6.46 5.83
C LEU A 29 8.90 4.99 5.86
N MET A 30 7.98 4.05 6.08
CA MET A 30 8.27 2.61 6.07
C MET A 30 8.80 2.15 4.71
N GLY A 31 8.19 2.60 3.60
CA GLY A 31 8.67 2.33 2.25
C GLY A 31 10.06 2.91 1.98
N GLY A 32 10.36 4.09 2.55
CA GLY A 32 11.71 4.66 2.53
C GLY A 32 12.73 3.77 3.25
N ILE A 33 12.38 3.20 4.41
CA ILE A 33 13.22 2.26 5.16
C ILE A 33 13.44 0.96 4.37
N VAL A 34 12.39 0.40 3.76
CA VAL A 34 12.47 -0.81 2.93
C VAL A 34 13.45 -0.60 1.76
N ARG A 35 13.40 0.57 1.13
CA ARG A 35 14.32 0.92 0.03
C ARG A 35 15.75 1.13 0.53
N ALA A 36 15.93 1.86 1.64
CA ALA A 36 17.25 2.14 2.20
C ALA A 36 17.96 0.89 2.74
N SER A 37 17.21 -0.07 3.27
CA SER A 37 17.74 -1.35 3.77
C SER A 37 18.02 -2.39 2.67
N GLY A 38 17.68 -2.07 1.41
CA GLY A 38 17.73 -3.03 0.31
C GLY A 38 16.78 -4.22 0.52
N ALA A 39 15.73 -4.05 1.34
CA ALA A 39 14.71 -5.06 1.59
C ALA A 39 13.68 -5.15 0.46
N GLY A 40 13.59 -4.15 -0.42
CA GLY A 40 12.67 -4.13 -1.56
C GLY A 40 12.94 -5.15 -2.67
N MET A 41 13.85 -6.09 -2.45
CA MET A 41 14.15 -7.22 -3.35
C MET A 41 13.84 -8.57 -2.64
N GLY A 42 13.17 -8.53 -1.49
CA GLY A 42 12.92 -9.70 -0.65
C GLY A 42 11.80 -10.58 -1.19
N CYS A 43 10.72 -9.98 -1.70
CA CYS A 43 9.58 -10.69 -2.27
C CYS A 43 9.45 -10.39 -3.77
N PRO A 44 9.72 -11.38 -4.66
CA PRO A 44 9.63 -11.17 -6.10
C PRO A 44 8.19 -10.98 -6.57
N ASP A 45 7.21 -11.56 -5.86
CA ASP A 45 5.82 -11.57 -6.28
C ASP A 45 4.90 -10.79 -5.32
N TRP A 46 3.71 -10.47 -5.83
CA TRP A 46 2.58 -9.95 -5.07
C TRP A 46 1.29 -10.46 -5.73
N PRO A 47 0.25 -10.91 -4.98
CA PRO A 47 0.02 -10.80 -3.54
C PRO A 47 0.69 -11.87 -2.68
N THR A 48 1.17 -12.95 -3.30
CA THR A 48 1.98 -13.98 -2.65
C THR A 48 3.46 -13.63 -2.70
N CYS A 49 4.28 -14.19 -1.81
CA CYS A 49 5.74 -14.09 -1.87
C CYS A 49 6.31 -15.49 -2.14
N PHE A 50 7.05 -15.68 -3.23
CA PHE A 50 7.50 -17.00 -3.70
C PHE A 50 6.35 -18.01 -3.90
N GLY A 51 5.19 -17.52 -4.40
CA GLY A 51 3.98 -18.34 -4.55
C GLY A 51 3.30 -18.76 -3.25
N GLN A 52 3.78 -18.29 -2.08
CA GLN A 52 3.22 -18.60 -0.76
C GLN A 52 2.56 -17.36 -0.13
N TRP A 53 1.47 -17.55 0.64
CA TRP A 53 0.79 -16.48 1.38
C TRP A 53 1.50 -16.11 2.70
N ILE A 54 2.32 -17.03 3.20
CA ILE A 54 3.17 -16.84 4.38
C ILE A 54 4.60 -16.87 3.85
N PRO A 55 5.37 -15.78 3.97
CA PRO A 55 6.72 -15.74 3.45
C PRO A 55 7.62 -16.79 4.13
N PRO A 56 8.52 -17.42 3.36
CA PRO A 56 9.45 -18.40 3.90
C PRO A 56 10.38 -17.76 4.95
N THR A 57 10.80 -18.56 5.92
CA THR A 57 11.76 -18.15 6.96
C THR A 57 13.14 -18.73 6.74
N GLU A 58 13.26 -19.74 5.88
CA GLU A 58 14.49 -20.48 5.59
C GLU A 58 14.62 -20.78 4.10
N GLU A 59 15.87 -20.90 3.63
CA GLU A 59 16.18 -21.23 2.23
C GLU A 59 15.61 -22.58 1.78
N SER A 60 15.50 -23.53 2.71
CA SER A 60 14.94 -24.87 2.49
C SER A 60 13.47 -24.87 2.03
N GLN A 61 12.75 -23.77 2.29
CA GLN A 61 11.34 -23.60 1.96
C GLN A 61 11.11 -22.95 0.60
N LEU A 62 12.18 -22.48 -0.06
CA LEU A 62 12.09 -21.84 -1.36
C LEU A 62 11.95 -22.86 -2.49
N PRO A 63 11.33 -22.47 -3.61
CA PRO A 63 11.30 -23.30 -4.81
C PRO A 63 12.73 -23.45 -5.38
N ALA A 64 13.01 -24.61 -5.97
CA ALA A 64 14.35 -24.94 -6.49
C ALA A 64 14.88 -23.94 -7.54
N ASN A 65 13.97 -23.21 -8.21
CA ASN A 65 14.27 -22.20 -9.23
C ASN A 65 14.31 -20.75 -8.69
N TYR A 66 14.45 -20.52 -7.38
CA TYR A 66 14.41 -19.15 -6.83
C TYR A 66 15.52 -18.24 -7.37
N HIS A 67 16.70 -18.80 -7.69
CA HIS A 67 17.80 -18.05 -8.32
C HIS A 67 17.42 -17.53 -9.70
N GLU A 68 16.65 -18.30 -10.48
CA GLU A 68 16.15 -17.88 -11.79
C GLU A 68 15.13 -16.75 -11.63
N ILE A 69 14.22 -16.87 -10.65
CA ILE A 69 13.23 -15.82 -10.31
C ILE A 69 13.93 -14.51 -9.94
N TYR A 70 15.02 -14.57 -9.17
CA TYR A 70 15.83 -13.40 -8.83
C TYR A 70 16.59 -12.84 -10.04
N ALA A 71 17.13 -13.69 -10.92
CA ALA A 71 17.81 -13.24 -12.13
C ALA A 71 16.86 -12.53 -13.11
N GLU A 72 15.64 -13.04 -13.30
CA GLU A 72 14.61 -12.42 -14.15
C GLU A 72 14.22 -11.01 -13.68
N ARG A 73 14.26 -10.77 -12.37
CA ARG A 73 13.99 -9.47 -11.74
C ARG A 73 15.22 -8.54 -11.68
N GLY A 74 16.39 -9.00 -12.12
CA GLY A 74 17.64 -8.23 -12.06
C GLY A 74 18.32 -8.24 -10.68
N TYR A 75 18.00 -9.20 -9.83
CA TYR A 75 18.54 -9.37 -8.47
C TYR A 75 19.50 -10.57 -8.37
N GLU A 76 20.23 -10.87 -9.47
CA GLU A 76 21.11 -12.03 -9.63
C GLU A 76 22.16 -12.22 -8.51
N ASN A 77 22.61 -11.12 -7.90
CA ASN A 77 23.64 -11.13 -6.84
C ASN A 77 23.04 -11.11 -5.42
N THR A 78 21.72 -11.11 -5.26
CA THR A 78 21.07 -11.10 -3.95
C THR A 78 20.81 -12.50 -3.44
N GLN A 79 21.19 -12.74 -2.18
CA GLN A 79 20.85 -13.97 -1.47
C GLN A 79 19.54 -13.79 -0.72
N PHE A 80 18.83 -14.90 -0.56
CA PHE A 80 17.62 -14.93 0.25
C PHE A 80 17.93 -14.47 1.67
N ASN A 81 17.09 -13.58 2.19
CA ASN A 81 17.17 -13.16 3.59
C ASN A 81 15.75 -13.05 4.16
N PRO A 82 15.41 -13.81 5.21
CA PRO A 82 14.06 -13.83 5.75
C PRO A 82 13.67 -12.46 6.34
N VAL A 83 14.61 -11.73 6.94
CA VAL A 83 14.32 -10.40 7.51
C VAL A 83 13.92 -9.43 6.40
N LYS A 84 14.63 -9.44 5.27
CA LYS A 84 14.32 -8.57 4.11
C LYS A 84 12.96 -8.91 3.51
N THR A 85 12.72 -10.20 3.30
CA THR A 85 11.46 -10.76 2.77
C THR A 85 10.27 -10.33 3.62
N TRP A 86 10.34 -10.53 4.94
CA TRP A 86 9.27 -10.14 5.87
C TRP A 86 9.10 -8.63 5.99
N THR A 87 10.19 -7.87 5.95
CA THR A 87 10.15 -6.39 5.99
C THR A 87 9.38 -5.84 4.78
N GLU A 88 9.66 -6.37 3.59
CA GLU A 88 8.95 -5.98 2.38
C GLU A 88 7.49 -6.42 2.39
N TYR A 89 7.22 -7.69 2.70
CA TYR A 89 5.86 -8.23 2.72
C TYR A 89 4.96 -7.47 3.69
N THR A 90 5.47 -7.15 4.88
CA THR A 90 4.75 -6.36 5.89
C THR A 90 4.45 -4.95 5.36
N ASN A 91 5.41 -4.29 4.74
CA ASN A 91 5.20 -2.97 4.14
C ASN A 91 4.12 -3.00 3.06
N ARG A 92 4.10 -4.03 2.20
CA ARG A 92 3.06 -4.22 1.18
C ARG A 92 1.67 -4.43 1.81
N LEU A 93 1.56 -5.25 2.87
CA LEU A 93 0.30 -5.49 3.59
C LEU A 93 -0.24 -4.24 4.30
N VAL A 94 0.64 -3.45 4.91
CA VAL A 94 0.29 -2.15 5.49
C VAL A 94 -0.22 -1.20 4.40
N GLY A 95 0.39 -1.21 3.22
CA GLY A 95 -0.08 -0.48 2.04
C GLY A 95 -1.52 -0.83 1.65
N VAL A 96 -1.88 -2.12 1.63
CA VAL A 96 -3.27 -2.55 1.36
C VAL A 96 -4.24 -2.03 2.41
N THR A 97 -3.87 -2.12 3.68
CA THR A 97 -4.69 -1.64 4.81
C THR A 97 -4.97 -0.13 4.68
N ILE A 98 -3.98 0.65 4.25
CA ILE A 98 -4.12 2.08 3.99
C ILE A 98 -4.95 2.33 2.74
N GLY A 99 -4.83 1.50 1.71
CA GLY A 99 -5.70 1.55 0.52
C GLY A 99 -7.18 1.45 0.89
N PHE A 100 -7.54 0.55 1.81
CA PHE A 100 -8.92 0.48 2.33
C PHE A 100 -9.32 1.74 3.09
N LEU A 101 -8.42 2.33 3.86
CA LEU A 101 -8.69 3.58 4.57
C LEU A 101 -8.90 4.77 3.62
N ILE A 102 -8.14 4.84 2.52
CA ILE A 102 -8.33 5.82 1.45
C ILE A 102 -9.67 5.59 0.75
N PHE A 103 -10.03 4.34 0.49
CA PHE A 103 -11.35 4.00 -0.07
C PHE A 103 -12.50 4.48 0.83
N LEU A 104 -12.39 4.29 2.16
CA LEU A 104 -13.36 4.80 3.13
C LEU A 104 -13.41 6.34 3.15
N THR A 105 -12.27 7.01 2.97
CA THR A 105 -12.21 8.47 2.82
C THR A 105 -12.92 8.93 1.54
N ALA A 106 -12.66 8.27 0.41
CA ALA A 106 -13.34 8.55 -0.85
C ALA A 106 -14.86 8.28 -0.76
N TRP A 107 -15.28 7.20 -0.10
CA TRP A 107 -16.69 6.90 0.11
C TRP A 107 -17.37 7.95 1.00
N SER A 108 -16.76 8.30 2.13
CA SER A 108 -17.31 9.31 3.06
C SER A 108 -17.33 10.72 2.46
N SER A 109 -16.48 11.03 1.48
CA SER A 109 -16.49 12.30 0.75
C SER A 109 -17.79 12.56 -0.04
N ARG A 110 -18.63 11.53 -0.27
CA ARG A 110 -19.91 11.65 -0.99
C ARG A 110 -20.86 12.69 -0.38
N ILE A 111 -20.74 12.96 0.92
CA ILE A 111 -21.54 14.00 1.60
C ILE A 111 -21.30 15.40 1.02
N TYR A 112 -20.15 15.63 0.38
CA TYR A 112 -19.78 16.91 -0.21
C TYR A 112 -20.24 17.07 -1.68
N ILE A 113 -20.80 16.04 -2.34
CA ILE A 113 -21.20 16.12 -3.77
C ILE A 113 -22.14 17.30 -4.08
N LYS A 114 -23.03 17.64 -3.14
CA LYS A 114 -24.00 18.74 -3.31
C LYS A 114 -23.47 20.10 -2.85
N THR A 115 -22.44 20.12 -2.02
CA THR A 115 -21.87 21.33 -1.41
C THR A 115 -20.63 21.78 -2.17
N ASP A 116 -19.65 20.89 -2.33
CA ASP A 116 -18.40 21.12 -3.04
C ASP A 116 -17.95 19.82 -3.74
N LYS A 117 -18.12 19.79 -5.06
CA LYS A 117 -17.77 18.64 -5.90
C LYS A 117 -16.26 18.40 -5.96
N THR A 118 -15.44 19.42 -5.69
CA THR A 118 -13.98 19.35 -5.76
C THR A 118 -13.45 18.36 -4.73
N ILE A 119 -13.95 18.42 -3.48
CA ILE A 119 -13.55 17.51 -2.41
C ILE A 119 -13.82 16.04 -2.80
N PHE A 120 -14.97 15.79 -3.43
CA PHE A 120 -15.33 14.45 -3.90
C PHE A 120 -14.39 13.98 -5.02
N TYR A 121 -14.20 14.79 -6.07
CA TYR A 121 -13.33 14.41 -7.20
C TYR A 121 -11.86 14.24 -6.79
N LEU A 122 -11.35 15.09 -5.89
CA LEU A 122 -9.99 14.94 -5.34
C LEU A 122 -9.86 13.66 -4.51
N SER A 123 -10.84 13.35 -3.64
CA SER A 123 -10.78 12.13 -2.81
C SER A 123 -10.81 10.85 -3.67
N VAL A 124 -11.67 10.84 -4.69
CA VAL A 124 -11.75 9.73 -5.65
C VAL A 124 -10.50 9.65 -6.52
N GLY A 125 -9.98 10.79 -6.99
CA GLY A 125 -8.75 10.87 -7.76
C GLY A 125 -7.55 10.32 -6.99
N SER A 126 -7.41 10.68 -5.71
CA SER A 126 -6.37 10.15 -4.82
C SER A 126 -6.45 8.64 -4.65
N PHE A 127 -7.65 8.07 -4.55
CA PHE A 127 -7.83 6.61 -4.46
C PHE A 127 -7.28 5.89 -5.70
N PHE A 128 -7.63 6.38 -6.90
CA PHE A 128 -7.12 5.79 -8.14
C PHE A 128 -5.61 6.01 -8.33
N LEU A 129 -5.11 7.20 -7.96
CA LEU A 129 -3.68 7.51 -8.05
C LEU A 129 -2.85 6.60 -7.15
N VAL A 130 -3.28 6.38 -5.89
CA VAL A 130 -2.59 5.47 -4.98
C VAL A 130 -2.72 4.01 -5.43
N GLY A 131 -3.87 3.62 -5.97
CA GLY A 131 -4.03 2.29 -6.59
C GLY A 131 -3.05 2.07 -7.74
N PHE A 132 -2.86 3.08 -8.60
CA PHE A 132 -1.87 3.03 -9.67
C PHE A 132 -0.43 2.96 -9.14
N GLN A 133 -0.09 3.74 -8.11
CA GLN A 133 1.22 3.67 -7.46
C GLN A 133 1.50 2.29 -6.84
N GLY A 134 0.50 1.69 -6.19
CA GLY A 134 0.60 0.34 -5.64
C GLY A 134 0.80 -0.72 -6.71
N TRP A 135 0.12 -0.59 -7.86
CA TRP A 135 0.32 -1.48 -9.00
C TRP A 135 1.74 -1.37 -9.59
N LEU A 136 2.25 -0.15 -9.78
CA LEU A 136 3.62 0.06 -10.22
C LEU A 136 4.63 -0.59 -9.27
N GLY A 137 4.44 -0.46 -7.96
CA GLY A 137 5.31 -1.08 -6.96
C GLY A 137 5.25 -2.62 -6.93
N SER A 138 4.21 -3.25 -7.49
CA SER A 138 4.16 -4.70 -7.65
C SER A 138 4.86 -5.20 -8.93
N ALA A 139 4.96 -4.32 -9.93
CA ALA A 139 5.52 -4.63 -11.25
C ALA A 139 7.04 -4.38 -11.33
N THR A 140 7.60 -3.65 -10.37
CA THR A 140 9.04 -3.51 -10.12
C THR A 140 9.50 -4.61 -9.18
#